data_AF-A0AAU6UEA7-F1
#
_entry.id   AF-A0AAU6UEA7-F1
#
_cell.length_a   1.000
_cell.length_b   1.000
_cell.length_c   1.000
_cell.angle_alpha   90.00
_cell.angle_beta   90.00
_cell.angle_gamma   90.00
#
_symmetry.space_group_name_H-M   'P 1'
#
loop_
_entity.id
_entity.type
_entity.pdbx_description
1 polymer ?
#
loop_
_entity_poly.entity_id
_entity_poly.type
_entity_poly.pdbx_seq_one_letter_code
_entity_poly.pdbx_strand_id
1 'polypeptide(L)'
;MSETRKNLLVLKISSNKAEKNNSFNVGSIVLPNGLKFHQIKKSHPDVNTYCFEHFGKCENTLLTDLKADLREKLEAAKKTLGCIVNDLEFNTRMPKILSFRLEAVESAMLNVAKQGSLNGQFHLALLYLNWGHHFNRSVVDGLPWLEKAEKNGHSDAIYELGIYYLKHSQPEKAHQYFVKGDKIGCPISQHLLGQMYEEGLHVEQNPRKAFMLYKQAAQRQHSEATIDMVRLRLNGQISDDLPDRTEVLLNEAIRDGSIKAKTFLAVLYQQGFFVERNLNNAVLLFKQAAEQGDPVAQLEYARILTEGRPMYPVDANLAEAKRWHMAATQPSCLGVMPDELVNLVSDWLREGERDIANQHDTEVHISGDQEAGACLKQFNSSKAKKGI
;
A
#
# COMPACT_ATOMS: atom_id res chain seq x y z
N MET A 1 -10.95 -1.29 2.70
CA MET A 1 -10.02 -1.51 1.58
C MET A 1 -8.65 -1.08 2.04
N SER A 2 -8.06 -1.87 2.93
CA SER A 2 -6.73 -1.59 3.45
C SER A 2 -5.71 -1.71 2.32
N GLU A 3 -4.76 -0.79 2.32
CA GLU A 3 -3.55 -0.71 1.49
C GLU A 3 -2.81 -2.06 1.31
N THR A 4 -3.13 -3.07 2.12
CA THR A 4 -2.66 -4.46 2.00
C THR A 4 -3.25 -5.26 0.83
N ARG A 5 -4.35 -4.83 0.19
CA ARG A 5 -4.96 -5.57 -0.94
C ARG A 5 -4.41 -5.24 -2.34
N LYS A 6 -3.46 -4.31 -2.49
CA LYS A 6 -2.86 -3.97 -3.80
C LYS A 6 -1.38 -4.32 -3.99
N ASN A 7 -0.68 -4.84 -2.98
CA ASN A 7 0.74 -5.23 -3.14
C ASN A 7 0.96 -6.59 -3.85
N LEU A 8 -0.06 -7.15 -4.51
CA LEU A 8 0.08 -8.29 -5.43
C LEU A 8 0.06 -7.90 -6.92
N LEU A 9 -0.02 -6.60 -7.23
CA LEU A 9 0.10 -6.08 -8.59
C LEU A 9 1.51 -5.53 -8.82
N VAL A 10 2.34 -6.39 -9.41
CA VAL A 10 3.30 -6.08 -10.47
C VAL A 10 3.70 -4.60 -10.52
N LEU A 11 4.54 -4.17 -9.57
CA LEU A 11 5.56 -3.19 -9.93
C LEU A 11 6.27 -3.79 -11.15
N LYS A 12 6.45 -3.02 -12.23
CA LYS A 12 7.40 -3.33 -13.31
C LYS A 12 8.81 -3.34 -12.71
N ILE A 13 9.03 -4.35 -11.90
CA ILE A 13 10.29 -4.80 -11.41
C ILE A 13 11.05 -5.19 -12.67
N SER A 14 12.17 -4.53 -12.94
CA SER A 14 13.13 -4.97 -13.96
C SER A 14 13.20 -6.49 -13.93
N SER A 15 12.99 -7.17 -15.05
CA SER A 15 12.91 -8.65 -15.17
C SER A 15 13.88 -9.38 -14.22
N ASN A 16 15.10 -8.86 -14.08
CA ASN A 16 16.15 -9.33 -13.18
C ASN A 16 15.78 -9.41 -11.68
N LYS A 17 15.01 -8.48 -11.11
CA LYS A 17 14.63 -8.49 -9.68
C LYS A 17 13.52 -9.51 -9.41
N ALA A 18 12.58 -9.68 -10.33
CA ALA A 18 11.57 -10.74 -10.24
C ALA A 18 12.21 -12.12 -10.38
N GLU A 19 13.15 -12.28 -11.31
CA GLU A 19 13.95 -13.50 -11.47
C GLU A 19 14.78 -13.83 -10.22
N LYS A 20 15.40 -12.81 -9.59
CA LYS A 20 16.17 -13.00 -8.35
C LYS A 20 15.30 -13.43 -7.18
N ASN A 21 14.13 -12.83 -6.98
CA ASN A 21 13.21 -13.23 -5.91
C ASN A 21 12.64 -14.65 -6.16
N ASN A 22 12.47 -15.04 -7.43
CA ASN A 22 12.07 -16.39 -7.85
C ASN A 22 13.19 -17.47 -7.76
N SER A 23 14.36 -17.10 -7.24
CA SER A 23 15.51 -17.99 -7.12
C SER A 23 15.44 -18.91 -5.89
N PHE A 24 16.35 -19.87 -5.85
CA PHE A 24 16.45 -20.88 -4.80
C PHE A 24 17.88 -20.95 -4.29
N ASN A 25 18.05 -21.08 -2.98
CA ASN A 25 19.28 -21.57 -2.41
C ASN A 25 19.40 -23.08 -2.69
N VAL A 26 20.09 -23.42 -3.78
CA VAL A 26 20.19 -24.80 -4.30
C VAL A 26 20.71 -25.79 -3.26
N GLY A 27 21.63 -25.39 -2.39
CA GLY A 27 22.16 -26.27 -1.34
C GLY A 27 21.13 -26.70 -0.29
N SER A 28 20.02 -25.95 -0.17
CA SER A 28 18.93 -26.25 0.76
C SER A 28 17.86 -27.17 0.16
N ILE A 29 17.89 -27.41 -1.15
CA ILE A 29 16.93 -28.28 -1.83
C ILE A 29 17.16 -29.72 -1.34
N VAL A 30 16.08 -30.36 -0.91
CA VAL A 30 16.00 -31.77 -0.55
C VAL A 30 15.53 -32.53 -1.77
N LEU A 31 16.33 -33.52 -2.19
CA LEU A 31 16.01 -34.41 -3.31
C LEU A 31 14.95 -35.46 -2.91
N PRO A 32 14.34 -36.18 -3.88
CA PRO A 32 13.31 -37.19 -3.59
C PRO A 32 13.74 -38.31 -2.63
N ASN A 33 15.03 -38.57 -2.50
CA ASN A 33 15.60 -39.53 -1.56
C ASN A 33 15.81 -38.98 -0.13
N GLY A 34 15.37 -37.74 0.13
CA GLY A 34 15.47 -37.09 1.45
C GLY A 34 16.81 -36.41 1.75
N LEU A 35 17.81 -36.54 0.87
CA LEU A 35 19.11 -35.89 1.05
C LEU A 35 19.08 -34.44 0.57
N LYS A 36 19.76 -33.55 1.30
CA LYS A 36 19.99 -32.18 0.85
C LYS A 36 21.04 -32.16 -0.25
N PHE A 37 20.84 -31.30 -1.23
CA PHE A 37 21.73 -31.18 -2.37
C PHE A 37 23.18 -30.84 -1.98
N HIS A 38 23.37 -30.02 -0.94
CA HIS A 38 24.71 -29.76 -0.39
C HIS A 38 25.39 -30.99 0.22
N GLN A 39 24.62 -31.94 0.75
CA GLN A 39 25.19 -33.19 1.27
C GLN A 39 25.71 -34.06 0.12
N ILE A 40 24.96 -34.12 -0.99
CA ILE A 40 25.37 -34.86 -2.20
C ILE A 40 26.63 -34.23 -2.80
N LYS A 41 26.69 -32.90 -2.91
CA LYS A 41 27.88 -32.16 -3.36
C LYS A 41 29.13 -32.45 -2.53
N LYS A 42 28.96 -32.82 -1.25
CA LYS A 42 30.06 -33.19 -0.36
C LYS A 42 30.45 -34.66 -0.47
N SER A 43 29.48 -35.56 -0.64
CA SER A 43 29.72 -37.01 -0.63
C SER A 43 30.07 -37.59 -2.01
N HIS A 44 29.69 -36.93 -3.10
CA HIS A 44 29.91 -37.41 -4.47
C HIS A 44 30.63 -36.33 -5.30
N PRO A 45 31.87 -36.59 -5.76
CA PRO A 45 32.63 -35.67 -6.61
C PRO A 45 31.95 -35.40 -7.95
N ASP A 46 31.22 -36.39 -8.48
CA ASP A 46 30.41 -36.26 -9.69
C ASP A 46 28.92 -36.35 -9.36
N VAL A 47 28.32 -35.17 -9.15
CA VAL A 47 26.90 -35.02 -8.84
C VAL A 47 26.02 -35.39 -10.02
N ASN A 48 26.48 -35.21 -11.26
CA ASN A 48 25.69 -35.55 -12.43
C ASN A 48 25.52 -37.06 -12.56
N THR A 49 26.60 -37.81 -12.37
CA THR A 49 26.55 -39.27 -12.35
C THR A 49 25.63 -39.77 -11.24
N TYR A 50 25.77 -39.23 -10.03
CA TYR A 50 24.87 -39.56 -8.92
C TYR A 50 23.40 -39.32 -9.26
N CYS A 51 23.07 -38.14 -9.81
CA CYS A 51 21.70 -37.78 -10.17
C CYS A 51 21.14 -38.70 -11.26
N PHE A 52 21.97 -39.08 -12.24
CA PHE A 52 21.55 -39.97 -13.32
C PHE A 52 21.28 -41.39 -12.81
N GLU A 53 22.14 -41.93 -11.96
CA GLU A 53 21.97 -43.27 -11.37
C GLU A 53 20.72 -43.38 -10.48
N HIS A 54 20.44 -42.35 -9.68
CA HIS A 54 19.36 -42.42 -8.68
C HIS A 54 18.01 -41.90 -9.19
N PHE A 55 18.01 -41.00 -10.18
CA PHE A 55 16.79 -40.31 -10.63
C PHE A 55 16.60 -40.35 -12.16
N GLY A 56 17.53 -40.94 -12.92
CA GLY A 56 17.46 -41.01 -14.38
C GLY A 56 17.58 -39.66 -15.08
N LYS A 57 18.07 -38.61 -14.39
CA LYS A 57 18.17 -37.23 -14.88
C LYS A 57 19.49 -36.61 -14.46
N CYS A 58 20.06 -35.73 -15.30
CA CYS A 58 21.22 -34.94 -14.91
C CYS A 58 20.86 -33.88 -13.85
N GLU A 59 21.87 -33.32 -13.16
CA GLU A 59 21.71 -32.32 -12.08
C GLU A 59 20.80 -31.17 -12.52
N ASN A 60 21.07 -30.61 -13.70
CA ASN A 60 20.36 -29.42 -14.18
C ASN A 60 18.88 -29.69 -14.44
N THR A 61 18.54 -30.80 -15.10
CA THR A 61 17.15 -31.17 -15.39
C THR A 61 16.40 -31.47 -14.10
N LEU A 62 17.00 -32.26 -13.19
CA LEU A 62 16.39 -32.60 -11.91
C LEU A 62 16.10 -31.35 -11.07
N LEU A 63 17.07 -30.44 -10.94
CA LEU A 63 16.90 -29.19 -10.20
C LEU A 63 15.87 -28.26 -10.86
N THR A 64 15.78 -28.26 -12.19
CA THR A 64 14.80 -27.45 -12.91
C THR A 64 13.38 -27.94 -12.64
N ASP A 65 13.16 -29.26 -12.73
CA ASP A 65 11.86 -29.88 -12.47
C ASP A 65 11.42 -29.67 -11.01
N LEU A 66 12.33 -29.87 -10.05
CA LEU A 66 12.03 -29.65 -8.63
C LEU A 66 11.68 -28.18 -8.34
N LYS A 67 12.42 -27.23 -8.92
CA LYS A 67 12.11 -25.80 -8.76
C LYS A 67 10.77 -25.44 -9.38
N ALA A 68 10.41 -26.04 -10.52
CA ALA A 68 9.13 -25.83 -11.16
C ALA A 68 7.96 -26.34 -10.30
N ASP A 69 8.04 -27.58 -9.80
CA ASP A 69 7.04 -28.16 -8.89
C ASP A 69 6.86 -27.32 -7.61
N LEU A 70 7.97 -26.88 -7.00
CA LEU A 70 7.90 -26.02 -5.80
C LEU A 70 7.27 -24.65 -6.08
N ARG A 71 7.50 -24.07 -7.27
CA ARG A 71 6.85 -22.82 -7.68
C ARG A 71 5.36 -23.01 -7.88
N GLU A 72 4.96 -24.08 -8.55
CA GLU A 72 3.55 -24.38 -8.77
C GLU A 72 2.80 -24.56 -7.44
N LYS A 73 3.40 -25.31 -6.49
CA LYS A 73 2.85 -25.47 -5.13
C LYS A 73 2.72 -24.14 -4.40
N LEU A 74 3.72 -23.25 -4.51
CA LEU A 74 3.67 -21.94 -3.90
C LEU A 74 2.56 -21.07 -4.49
N GLU A 75 2.42 -21.04 -5.81
CA GLU A 75 1.36 -20.27 -6.48
C GLU A 75 -0.03 -20.82 -6.17
N ALA A 76 -0.20 -22.14 -6.11
CA ALA A 76 -1.44 -22.78 -5.67
C ALA A 76 -1.82 -22.40 -4.23
N ALA A 77 -0.83 -22.37 -3.32
CA ALA A 77 -1.01 -21.96 -1.94
C ALA A 77 -1.39 -20.47 -1.84
N LYS A 78 -0.70 -19.58 -2.59
CA LYS A 78 -1.01 -18.15 -2.67
C LYS A 78 -2.43 -17.90 -3.19
N LYS A 79 -2.84 -18.61 -4.24
CA LYS A 79 -4.19 -18.51 -4.80
C LYS A 79 -5.25 -18.93 -3.78
N THR A 80 -5.02 -20.03 -3.09
CA THR A 80 -5.93 -20.54 -2.05
C THR A 80 -6.02 -19.57 -0.88
N LEU A 81 -4.89 -19.02 -0.42
CA LEU A 81 -4.87 -17.98 0.60
C LEU A 81 -5.68 -16.76 0.16
N GLY A 82 -5.50 -16.27 -1.08
CA GLY A 82 -6.28 -15.14 -1.61
C GLY A 82 -7.78 -15.39 -1.57
N CYS A 83 -8.25 -16.61 -1.90
CA CYS A 83 -9.66 -16.98 -1.75
C CYS A 83 -10.11 -16.94 -0.29
N ILE A 84 -9.33 -17.48 0.64
CA ILE A 84 -9.68 -17.49 2.08
C ILE A 84 -9.77 -16.06 2.63
N VAL A 85 -8.81 -15.20 2.27
CA VAL A 85 -8.80 -13.79 2.68
C VAL A 85 -10.02 -13.04 2.14
N ASN A 86 -10.43 -13.35 0.91
CA ASN A 86 -11.67 -12.82 0.35
C ASN A 86 -12.89 -13.29 1.14
N ASP A 87 -12.99 -14.58 1.46
CA ASP A 87 -14.12 -15.14 2.20
C ASP A 87 -14.22 -14.57 3.63
N LEU A 88 -13.08 -14.30 4.28
CA LEU A 88 -13.02 -13.75 5.64
C LEU A 88 -13.41 -12.27 5.72
N GLU A 89 -13.15 -11.46 4.69
CA GLU A 89 -13.60 -10.06 4.70
C GLU A 89 -15.12 -9.89 4.71
N PHE A 90 -15.87 -10.94 4.35
CA PHE A 90 -17.33 -10.94 4.41
C PHE A 90 -17.89 -11.67 5.64
N ASN A 91 -17.04 -12.24 6.51
CA ASN A 91 -17.49 -13.10 7.61
C ASN A 91 -16.75 -12.87 8.92
N THR A 92 -17.48 -12.56 9.99
CA THR A 92 -16.91 -12.22 11.31
C THR A 92 -16.39 -13.41 12.11
N ARG A 93 -16.66 -14.66 11.69
CA ARG A 93 -16.15 -15.88 12.32
C ARG A 93 -15.59 -16.85 11.29
N MET A 94 -14.40 -17.37 11.56
CA MET A 94 -13.73 -18.33 10.68
C MET A 94 -14.40 -19.70 10.76
N PRO A 95 -15.03 -20.21 9.68
CA PRO A 95 -15.61 -21.55 9.66
C PRO A 95 -14.51 -22.61 9.70
N LYS A 96 -14.79 -23.77 10.31
CA LYS A 96 -13.85 -24.92 10.38
C LYS A 96 -13.31 -25.37 9.02
N ILE A 97 -14.07 -25.20 7.94
CA ILE A 97 -13.61 -25.56 6.60
C ILE A 97 -12.47 -24.65 6.12
N LEU A 98 -12.45 -23.39 6.55
CA LEU A 98 -11.37 -22.45 6.22
C LEU A 98 -10.11 -22.74 7.04
N SER A 99 -10.23 -23.26 8.26
CA SER A 99 -9.05 -23.62 9.06
C SER A 99 -8.26 -24.77 8.43
N PHE A 100 -8.93 -25.82 7.92
CA PHE A 100 -8.26 -26.90 7.19
C PHE A 100 -7.54 -26.41 5.92
N ARG A 101 -8.18 -25.51 5.17
CA ARG A 101 -7.57 -24.92 3.97
C ARG A 101 -6.36 -24.04 4.33
N LEU A 102 -6.42 -23.31 5.44
CA LEU A 102 -5.28 -22.53 5.96
C LEU A 102 -4.12 -23.44 6.35
N GLU A 103 -4.34 -24.51 7.11
CA GLU A 103 -3.28 -25.46 7.50
C GLU A 103 -2.58 -26.06 6.26
N ALA A 104 -3.35 -26.38 5.21
CA ALA A 104 -2.78 -26.85 3.94
C ALA A 104 -1.91 -25.77 3.26
N VAL A 105 -2.35 -24.51 3.28
CA VAL A 105 -1.58 -23.36 2.78
C VAL A 105 -0.27 -23.19 3.56
N GLU A 106 -0.34 -23.19 4.89
CA GLU A 106 0.86 -23.08 5.75
C GLU A 106 1.84 -24.21 5.46
N SER A 107 1.36 -25.46 5.43
CA SER A 107 2.18 -26.64 5.17
C SER A 107 2.88 -26.56 3.81
N ALA A 108 2.16 -26.16 2.77
CA ALA A 108 2.72 -25.98 1.43
C ALA A 108 3.79 -24.87 1.39
N MET A 109 3.50 -23.69 1.95
CA MET A 109 4.45 -22.58 2.00
C MET A 109 5.69 -22.91 2.85
N LEU A 110 5.50 -23.58 3.98
CA LEU A 110 6.58 -24.03 4.86
C LEU A 110 7.50 -25.02 4.16
N ASN A 111 6.93 -25.98 3.42
CA ASN A 111 7.72 -26.91 2.61
C ASN A 111 8.58 -26.14 1.58
N VAL A 112 7.97 -25.26 0.79
CA VAL A 112 8.68 -24.48 -0.24
C VAL A 112 9.75 -23.57 0.37
N ALA A 113 9.48 -22.94 1.52
CA ALA A 113 10.45 -22.11 2.24
C ALA A 113 11.66 -22.91 2.74
N LYS A 114 11.42 -24.12 3.29
CA LYS A 114 12.47 -25.05 3.75
C LYS A 114 13.36 -25.53 2.60
N GLN A 115 12.80 -25.66 1.40
CA GLN A 115 13.50 -26.02 0.17
C GLN A 115 14.38 -24.89 -0.40
N GLY A 116 14.50 -23.77 0.32
CA GLY A 116 15.40 -22.68 -0.05
C GLY A 116 14.82 -21.69 -1.05
N SER A 117 13.52 -21.74 -1.35
CA SER A 117 12.84 -20.73 -2.16
C SER A 117 12.86 -19.37 -1.46
N LEU A 118 13.36 -18.32 -2.11
CA LEU A 118 13.35 -16.96 -1.56
C LEU A 118 11.91 -16.44 -1.42
N ASN A 119 11.09 -16.56 -2.47
CA ASN A 119 9.66 -16.25 -2.39
C ASN A 119 8.91 -17.08 -1.35
N GLY A 120 9.23 -18.37 -1.22
CA GLY A 120 8.61 -19.23 -0.21
C GLY A 120 8.88 -18.70 1.20
N GLN A 121 10.14 -18.32 1.49
CA GLN A 121 10.53 -17.71 2.77
C GLN A 121 9.80 -16.38 3.00
N PHE A 122 9.76 -15.52 1.99
CA PHE A 122 9.10 -14.22 2.05
C PHE A 122 7.59 -14.34 2.29
N HIS A 123 6.88 -15.15 1.49
CA HIS A 123 5.43 -15.30 1.62
C HIS A 123 5.02 -16.01 2.91
N LEU A 124 5.79 -17.00 3.36
CA LEU A 124 5.56 -17.62 4.66
C LEU A 124 5.73 -16.61 5.81
N ALA A 125 6.75 -15.73 5.72
CA ALA A 125 6.92 -14.68 6.69
C ALA A 125 5.71 -13.72 6.71
N LEU A 126 5.23 -13.28 5.55
CA LEU A 126 4.04 -12.43 5.44
C LEU A 126 2.78 -13.13 5.97
N LEU A 127 2.65 -14.44 5.76
CA LEU A 127 1.57 -15.24 6.32
C LEU A 127 1.58 -15.16 7.85
N TYR A 128 2.72 -15.42 8.48
CA TYR A 128 2.82 -15.39 9.94
C TYR A 128 2.72 -13.98 10.53
N LEU A 129 3.31 -12.97 9.90
CA LEU A 129 3.27 -11.59 10.41
C LEU A 129 1.86 -10.97 10.35
N ASN A 130 1.06 -11.30 9.34
CA ASN A 130 -0.27 -10.72 9.17
C ASN A 130 -1.41 -11.63 9.65
N TRP A 131 -1.26 -12.94 9.49
CA TRP A 131 -2.31 -13.94 9.75
C TRP A 131 -1.92 -14.96 10.82
N GLY A 132 -0.74 -14.84 11.44
CA GLY A 132 -0.18 -15.85 12.37
C GLY A 132 -1.10 -16.26 13.50
N HIS A 133 -1.94 -15.34 13.99
CA HIS A 133 -2.92 -15.62 15.04
C HIS A 133 -3.91 -16.74 14.68
N HIS A 134 -4.22 -16.93 13.39
CA HIS A 134 -5.06 -18.04 12.93
C HIS A 134 -4.35 -19.41 12.93
N PHE A 135 -3.03 -19.42 13.03
CA PHE A 135 -2.17 -20.61 12.99
C PHE A 135 -1.58 -20.96 14.35
N ASN A 136 -2.01 -20.28 15.42
CA ASN A 136 -1.33 -20.31 16.72
C ASN A 136 0.17 -19.98 16.58
N ARG A 137 0.50 -19.09 15.64
CA ARG A 137 1.83 -18.56 15.38
C ARG A 137 1.90 -17.14 15.89
N SER A 138 3.09 -16.75 16.27
CA SER A 138 3.42 -15.41 16.71
C SER A 138 4.23 -14.68 15.64
N VAL A 139 4.34 -13.37 15.83
CA VAL A 139 5.28 -12.53 15.10
C VAL A 139 6.72 -13.07 15.16
N VAL A 140 7.10 -13.71 16.28
CA VAL A 140 8.42 -14.33 16.49
C VAL A 140 8.66 -15.49 15.54
N ASP A 141 7.61 -16.14 15.01
CA ASP A 141 7.74 -17.21 14.03
C ASP A 141 7.91 -16.66 12.60
N GLY A 142 7.37 -15.47 12.31
CA GLY A 142 7.43 -14.85 10.97
C GLY A 142 8.72 -14.09 10.70
N LEU A 143 9.21 -13.32 11.67
CA LEU A 143 10.37 -12.46 11.49
C LEU A 143 11.65 -13.20 11.05
N PRO A 144 12.02 -14.38 11.61
CA PRO A 144 13.19 -15.12 11.18
C PRO A 144 13.14 -15.55 9.72
N TRP A 145 11.95 -15.85 9.19
CA TRP A 145 11.78 -16.17 7.77
C TRP A 145 11.99 -14.95 6.87
N LEU A 146 11.53 -13.78 7.31
CA LEU A 146 11.72 -12.53 6.59
C LEU A 146 13.20 -12.11 6.56
N GLU A 147 13.88 -12.20 7.70
CA GLU A 147 15.33 -11.96 7.81
C GLU A 147 16.14 -12.95 6.97
N LYS A 148 15.71 -14.23 6.94
CA LYS A 148 16.32 -15.24 6.08
C LYS A 148 16.13 -14.93 4.59
N ALA A 149 14.95 -14.44 4.20
CA ALA A 149 14.69 -14.01 2.83
C ALA A 149 15.58 -12.82 2.44
N GLU A 150 15.70 -11.80 3.30
CA GLU A 150 16.60 -10.65 3.09
C GLU A 150 18.05 -11.10 2.95
N LYS A 151 18.54 -11.94 3.87
CA LYS A 151 19.92 -12.46 3.85
C LYS A 151 20.22 -13.26 2.59
N ASN A 152 19.23 -13.98 2.06
CA ASN A 152 19.35 -14.72 0.80
C ASN A 152 19.18 -13.81 -0.43
N GLY A 153 18.91 -12.52 -0.25
CA GLY A 153 18.86 -11.52 -1.32
C GLY A 153 17.47 -11.27 -1.90
N HIS A 154 16.40 -11.64 -1.18
CA HIS A 154 15.03 -11.27 -1.54
C HIS A 154 14.85 -9.76 -1.35
N SER A 155 14.69 -9.07 -2.46
CA SER A 155 14.71 -7.61 -2.50
C SER A 155 13.53 -6.94 -1.80
N ASP A 156 12.36 -7.58 -1.79
CA ASP A 156 11.18 -7.03 -1.11
C ASP A 156 11.19 -7.28 0.39
N ALA A 157 12.00 -8.23 0.88
CA ALA A 157 12.11 -8.49 2.32
C ALA A 157 12.73 -7.30 3.07
N ILE A 158 13.54 -6.49 2.39
CA ILE A 158 14.22 -5.33 2.98
C ILE A 158 13.21 -4.28 3.45
N TYR A 159 12.28 -3.87 2.58
CA TYR A 159 11.32 -2.83 2.96
C TYR A 159 10.27 -3.37 3.92
N GLU A 160 9.88 -4.65 3.81
CA GLU A 160 8.95 -5.28 4.76
C GLU A 160 9.55 -5.37 6.17
N LEU A 161 10.86 -5.64 6.30
CA LEU A 161 11.55 -5.54 7.59
C LEU A 161 11.51 -4.11 8.14
N GLY A 162 11.72 -3.13 7.27
CA GLY A 162 11.60 -1.72 7.66
C GLY A 162 10.21 -1.37 8.18
N ILE A 163 9.14 -1.76 7.47
CA ILE A 163 7.74 -1.57 7.88
C ILE A 163 7.47 -2.29 9.21
N TYR A 164 7.96 -3.52 9.35
CA TYR A 164 7.83 -4.29 10.59
C TYR A 164 8.42 -3.53 11.79
N TYR A 165 9.68 -3.07 11.69
CA TYR A 165 10.33 -2.35 12.78
C TYR A 165 9.67 -1.01 13.08
N LEU A 166 9.16 -0.32 12.05
CA LEU A 166 8.40 0.92 12.21
C LEU A 166 7.12 0.69 13.04
N LYS A 167 6.32 -0.33 12.70
CA LYS A 167 5.11 -0.73 13.44
C LYS A 167 5.39 -1.11 14.89
N HIS A 168 6.59 -1.62 15.18
CA HIS A 168 7.02 -2.02 16.52
C HIS A 168 7.83 -0.92 17.22
N SER A 169 7.65 0.35 16.84
CA SER A 169 8.27 1.52 17.48
C SER A 169 9.80 1.47 17.54
N GLN A 170 10.44 0.86 16.52
CA GLN A 170 11.90 0.80 16.37
C GLN A 170 12.33 1.58 15.11
N PRO A 171 12.19 2.92 15.09
CA PRO A 171 12.45 3.73 13.90
C PRO A 171 13.93 3.71 13.48
N GLU A 172 14.87 3.51 14.40
CA GLU A 172 16.30 3.33 14.05
C GLU A 172 16.52 2.15 13.11
N LYS A 173 15.99 0.98 13.46
CA LYS A 173 16.11 -0.22 12.62
C LYS A 173 15.37 -0.04 11.31
N ALA A 174 14.17 0.56 11.35
CA ALA A 174 13.41 0.87 10.15
C ALA A 174 14.22 1.74 9.17
N HIS A 175 14.84 2.82 9.68
CA HIS A 175 15.73 3.69 8.91
C HIS A 175 16.89 2.90 8.28
N GLN A 176 17.56 2.03 9.04
CA GLN A 176 18.66 1.20 8.50
C GLN A 176 18.19 0.33 7.32
N TYR A 177 17.02 -0.31 7.43
CA TYR A 177 16.46 -1.12 6.35
C TYR A 177 16.01 -0.28 5.15
N PHE A 178 15.39 0.88 5.36
CA PHE A 178 15.01 1.74 4.25
C PHE A 178 16.23 2.35 3.53
N VAL A 179 17.31 2.67 4.25
CA VAL A 179 18.59 3.05 3.63
C VAL A 179 19.19 1.90 2.82
N LYS A 180 19.12 0.65 3.30
CA LYS A 180 19.51 -0.52 2.49
C LYS A 180 18.64 -0.63 1.24
N GLY A 181 17.33 -0.41 1.36
CA GLY A 181 16.39 -0.45 0.25
C GLY A 181 16.62 0.65 -0.79
N ASP A 182 16.95 1.86 -0.36
CA ASP A 182 17.34 2.96 -1.24
C ASP A 182 18.61 2.64 -2.05
N LYS A 183 19.62 2.02 -1.42
CA LYS A 183 20.85 1.59 -2.12
C LYS A 183 20.60 0.61 -3.27
N ILE A 184 19.52 -0.19 -3.19
CA ILE A 184 19.12 -1.11 -4.26
C ILE A 184 18.03 -0.52 -5.18
N GLY A 185 17.67 0.76 -4.99
CA GLY A 185 16.67 1.47 -5.78
C GLY A 185 15.25 0.97 -5.56
N CYS A 186 14.91 0.50 -4.35
CA CYS A 186 13.55 0.09 -4.01
C CYS A 186 12.64 1.33 -3.85
N PRO A 187 11.63 1.54 -4.71
CA PRO A 187 10.77 2.73 -4.65
C PRO A 187 10.00 2.86 -3.34
N ILE A 188 9.54 1.73 -2.76
CA ILE A 188 8.82 1.72 -1.48
C ILE A 188 9.75 2.15 -0.34
N SER A 189 10.99 1.66 -0.32
CA SER A 189 11.97 2.10 0.69
C SER A 189 12.33 3.57 0.55
N GLN A 190 12.47 4.07 -0.69
CA GLN A 190 12.72 5.49 -0.96
C GLN A 190 11.56 6.36 -0.47
N HIS A 191 10.32 5.96 -0.74
CA HIS A 191 9.13 6.63 -0.24
C HIS A 191 9.09 6.66 1.29
N LEU A 192 9.21 5.51 1.96
CA LEU A 192 9.17 5.43 3.42
C LEU A 192 10.36 6.17 4.08
N LEU A 193 11.55 6.11 3.49
CA LEU A 193 12.69 6.89 3.95
C LEU A 193 12.42 8.39 3.80
N GLY A 194 11.77 8.80 2.71
CA GLY A 194 11.32 10.17 2.49
C GLY A 194 10.38 10.65 3.59
N GLN A 195 9.40 9.83 3.97
CA GLN A 195 8.48 10.12 5.07
C GLN A 195 9.23 10.32 6.40
N MET A 196 10.21 9.46 6.70
CA MET A 196 11.03 9.63 7.90
C MET A 196 11.78 10.97 7.94
N TYR A 197 12.33 11.43 6.81
CA TYR A 197 12.96 12.76 6.73
C TYR A 197 11.94 13.91 6.75
N GLU A 198 10.76 13.73 6.17
CA GLU A 198 9.70 14.74 6.21
C GLU A 198 9.18 14.97 7.64
N GLU A 199 9.00 13.90 8.41
CA GLU A 199 8.44 13.95 9.76
C GLU A 199 9.51 14.17 10.85
N GLY A 200 10.79 13.98 10.51
CA GLY A 200 11.87 13.98 11.50
C GLY A 200 11.83 12.75 12.42
N LEU A 201 11.37 11.60 11.89
CA LEU A 201 11.27 10.36 12.66
C LEU A 201 12.63 9.68 12.74
N HIS A 202 13.23 9.64 13.93
CA HIS A 202 14.60 9.15 14.22
C HIS A 202 15.75 9.95 13.56
N VAL A 203 15.52 10.56 12.41
CA VAL A 203 16.45 11.46 11.72
C VAL A 203 16.00 12.91 11.86
N GLU A 204 16.93 13.85 11.72
CA GLU A 204 16.59 15.28 11.68
C GLU A 204 15.65 15.58 10.49
N GLN A 205 14.63 16.40 10.75
CA GLN A 205 13.66 16.79 9.73
C GLN A 205 14.37 17.49 8.56
N ASN A 206 14.16 16.97 7.35
CA ASN A 206 14.78 17.48 6.14
C ASN A 206 13.84 17.33 4.93
N PRO A 207 12.95 18.30 4.69
CA PRO A 207 12.00 18.28 3.58
C PRO A 207 12.68 18.16 2.21
N ARG A 208 13.88 18.74 2.04
CA ARG A 208 14.63 18.69 0.78
C ARG A 208 15.12 17.28 0.46
N LYS A 209 15.58 16.56 1.48
CA LYS A 209 15.97 15.16 1.34
C LYS A 209 14.76 14.26 1.10
N ALA A 210 13.65 14.49 1.81
CA ALA A 210 12.38 13.80 1.56
C ALA A 210 11.92 13.98 0.12
N PHE A 211 11.94 15.22 -0.39
CA PHE A 211 11.59 15.55 -1.76
C PHE A 211 12.44 14.78 -2.78
N MET A 212 13.77 14.73 -2.59
CA MET A 212 14.66 14.00 -3.48
C MET A 212 14.38 12.49 -3.48
N LEU A 213 14.08 11.92 -2.32
CA LEU A 213 13.72 10.50 -2.18
C LEU A 213 12.37 10.19 -2.85
N TYR A 214 11.36 11.04 -2.64
CA TYR A 214 10.07 10.91 -3.32
C TYR A 214 10.22 11.02 -4.84
N LYS A 215 11.04 11.94 -5.33
CA LYS A 215 11.36 12.08 -6.76
C LYS A 215 11.97 10.80 -7.33
N GLN A 216 12.91 10.17 -6.61
CA GLN A 216 13.53 8.91 -7.05
C GLN A 216 12.54 7.75 -7.09
N ALA A 217 11.60 7.69 -6.13
CA ALA A 217 10.53 6.69 -6.10
C ALA A 217 9.50 6.95 -7.22
N ALA A 218 9.11 8.21 -7.46
CA ALA A 218 8.20 8.62 -8.52
C ALA A 218 8.75 8.28 -9.91
N GLN A 219 10.05 8.48 -10.15
CA GLN A 219 10.74 8.05 -11.38
C GLN A 219 10.66 6.55 -11.64
N ARG A 220 10.34 5.75 -10.62
CA ARG A 220 10.13 4.31 -10.66
C ARG A 220 8.65 3.93 -10.55
N GLN A 221 7.76 4.85 -10.92
CA GLN A 221 6.31 4.66 -10.97
C GLN A 221 5.65 4.41 -9.59
N HIS A 222 6.25 4.93 -8.52
CA HIS A 222 5.63 4.90 -7.19
C HIS A 222 4.66 6.08 -7.04
N SER A 223 3.37 5.80 -7.22
CA SER A 223 2.34 6.84 -7.31
C SER A 223 2.16 7.65 -6.03
N GLU A 224 2.24 7.01 -4.86
CA GLU A 224 2.15 7.68 -3.56
C GLU A 224 3.32 8.67 -3.36
N ALA A 225 4.50 8.31 -3.89
CA ALA A 225 5.65 9.21 -3.81
C ALA A 225 5.49 10.41 -4.76
N THR A 226 4.83 10.24 -5.92
CA THR A 226 4.47 11.37 -6.78
C THR A 226 3.54 12.34 -6.05
N ILE A 227 2.54 11.83 -5.33
CA ILE A 227 1.61 12.66 -4.55
C ILE A 227 2.36 13.41 -3.44
N ASP A 228 3.17 12.72 -2.65
CA ASP A 228 3.91 13.33 -1.54
C ASP A 228 4.97 14.34 -2.03
N MET A 229 5.63 14.06 -3.15
CA MET A 229 6.53 15.01 -3.81
C MET A 229 5.79 16.30 -4.21
N VAL A 230 4.62 16.17 -4.84
CA VAL A 230 3.80 17.35 -5.21
C VAL A 230 3.33 18.07 -3.95
N ARG A 231 2.83 17.36 -2.93
CA ARG A 231 2.37 17.93 -1.65
C ARG A 231 3.46 18.76 -0.96
N LEU A 232 4.69 18.25 -0.88
CA LEU A 232 5.83 19.00 -0.32
C LEU A 232 6.09 20.33 -1.06
N ARG A 233 5.91 20.33 -2.38
CA ARG A 233 6.03 21.54 -3.20
C ARG A 233 4.89 22.53 -2.92
N LEU A 234 3.64 22.05 -2.87
CA LEU A 234 2.47 22.91 -2.62
C LEU A 234 2.55 23.63 -1.28
N ASN A 235 3.09 22.95 -0.26
CA ASN A 235 3.23 23.51 1.09
C ASN A 235 4.35 24.56 1.21
N GLY A 236 5.04 24.91 0.12
CA GLY A 236 6.11 25.90 0.09
C GLY A 236 7.37 25.49 0.85
N GLN A 237 7.50 24.22 1.24
CA GLN A 237 8.67 23.71 1.97
C GLN A 237 9.91 23.53 1.08
N ILE A 238 9.73 23.62 -0.24
CA ILE A 238 10.80 23.52 -1.25
C ILE A 238 10.64 24.71 -2.21
N SER A 239 11.65 25.57 -2.27
CA SER A 239 11.68 26.77 -3.12
C SER A 239 12.36 26.56 -4.48
N ASP A 240 12.88 25.36 -4.76
CA ASP A 240 13.68 25.10 -5.98
C ASP A 240 12.80 24.85 -7.22
N ASP A 241 13.20 25.45 -8.34
CA ASP A 241 12.60 25.30 -9.67
C ASP A 241 12.62 23.84 -10.16
N LEU A 242 11.48 23.18 -10.02
CA LEU A 242 11.14 21.98 -10.79
C LEU A 242 9.99 22.31 -11.74
N PRO A 243 9.96 21.73 -12.95
CA PRO A 243 9.11 22.23 -14.02
C PRO A 243 7.63 22.22 -13.63
N ASP A 244 6.92 23.19 -14.20
CA ASP A 244 5.47 23.38 -14.13
C ASP A 244 4.75 22.21 -14.84
N ARG A 245 4.73 21.05 -14.17
CA ARG A 245 4.26 19.76 -14.70
C ARG A 245 3.46 18.96 -13.68
N THR A 246 2.91 19.61 -12.66
CA THR A 246 2.12 18.95 -11.61
C THR A 246 0.97 18.13 -12.20
N GLU A 247 0.24 18.72 -13.14
CA GLU A 247 -0.85 18.06 -13.86
C GLU A 247 -0.37 16.81 -14.62
N VAL A 248 0.76 16.91 -15.32
CA VAL A 248 1.35 15.81 -16.11
C VAL A 248 1.74 14.65 -15.20
N LEU A 249 2.43 14.93 -14.10
CA LEU A 249 2.90 13.92 -13.14
C LEU A 249 1.73 13.20 -12.46
N LEU A 250 0.69 13.94 -12.07
CA LEU A 250 -0.50 13.33 -11.47
C LEU A 250 -1.29 12.51 -12.49
N ASN A 251 -1.37 12.97 -13.75
CA ASN A 251 -1.96 12.18 -14.83
C ASN A 251 -1.15 10.91 -15.17
N GLU A 252 0.17 10.91 -14.98
CA GLU A 252 0.99 9.68 -15.04
C GLU A 252 0.63 8.71 -13.90
N ALA A 253 0.56 9.19 -12.66
CA ALA A 253 0.14 8.36 -11.52
C ALA A 253 -1.28 7.81 -11.67
N ILE A 254 -2.22 8.59 -12.25
CA ILE A 254 -3.57 8.12 -12.56
C ILE A 254 -3.54 7.01 -13.62
N ARG A 255 -2.72 7.16 -14.67
CA ARG A 255 -2.53 6.12 -15.71
C ARG A 255 -1.92 4.84 -15.14
N ASP A 256 -1.06 4.96 -14.14
CA ASP A 256 -0.50 3.84 -13.39
C ASP A 256 -1.49 3.23 -12.36
N GLY A 257 -2.72 3.76 -12.29
CA GLY A 257 -3.82 3.20 -11.50
C GLY A 257 -4.02 3.81 -10.11
N SER A 258 -3.37 4.93 -9.81
CA SER A 258 -3.53 5.63 -8.53
C SER A 258 -4.85 6.38 -8.44
N ILE A 259 -5.73 5.89 -7.58
CA ILE A 259 -7.01 6.54 -7.28
C ILE A 259 -6.76 7.81 -6.44
N LYS A 260 -5.81 7.75 -5.49
CA LYS A 260 -5.42 8.90 -4.66
C LYS A 260 -4.91 10.07 -5.50
N ALA A 261 -4.13 9.79 -6.55
CA ALA A 261 -3.66 10.85 -7.47
C ALA A 261 -4.82 11.51 -8.23
N LYS A 262 -5.88 10.74 -8.54
CA LYS A 262 -7.09 11.25 -9.18
C LYS A 262 -7.83 12.22 -8.27
N THR A 263 -8.09 11.82 -7.02
CA THR A 263 -8.70 12.69 -6.00
C THR A 263 -7.86 13.93 -5.77
N PHE A 264 -6.54 13.79 -5.68
CA PHE A 264 -5.64 14.91 -5.45
C PHE A 264 -5.64 15.91 -6.62
N LEU A 265 -5.59 15.44 -7.88
CA LEU A 265 -5.68 16.32 -9.04
C LEU A 265 -7.05 17.04 -9.13
N ALA A 266 -8.14 16.37 -8.71
CA ALA A 266 -9.46 17.00 -8.62
C ALA A 266 -9.47 18.19 -7.66
N VAL A 267 -8.84 18.04 -6.48
CA VAL A 267 -8.66 19.13 -5.51
C VAL A 267 -7.87 20.29 -6.12
N LEU A 268 -6.79 20.00 -6.85
CA LEU A 268 -5.98 21.04 -7.50
C LEU A 268 -6.78 21.82 -8.55
N TYR A 269 -7.56 21.15 -9.40
CA TYR A 269 -8.44 21.83 -10.35
C TYR A 269 -9.55 22.62 -9.66
N GLN A 270 -10.07 22.16 -8.52
CA GLN A 270 -11.07 22.90 -7.76
C GLN A 270 -10.50 24.22 -7.21
N GLN A 271 -9.27 24.18 -6.71
CA GLN A 271 -8.61 25.31 -6.04
C GLN A 271 -7.85 26.22 -7.02
N GLY A 272 -7.41 25.72 -8.17
CA GLY A 272 -6.56 26.45 -9.12
C GLY A 272 -5.10 26.56 -8.67
N PHE A 273 -4.61 25.61 -7.88
CA PHE A 273 -3.22 25.61 -7.39
C PHE A 273 -2.33 24.77 -8.30
N PHE A 274 -1.33 25.43 -8.93
CA PHE A 274 -0.36 24.82 -9.86
C PHE A 274 -0.97 24.14 -11.11
N VAL A 275 -2.28 24.25 -11.27
CA VAL A 275 -3.08 23.88 -12.44
C VAL A 275 -4.16 24.95 -12.61
N GLU A 276 -4.60 25.20 -13.85
CA GLU A 276 -5.68 26.15 -14.10
C GLU A 276 -6.98 25.66 -13.44
N ARG A 277 -7.69 26.56 -12.73
CA ARG A 277 -8.94 26.20 -12.06
C ARG A 277 -9.97 25.70 -13.07
N ASN A 278 -10.44 24.46 -12.90
CA ASN A 278 -11.40 23.85 -13.80
C ASN A 278 -12.38 22.94 -13.03
N LEU A 279 -13.55 23.49 -12.69
CA LEU A 279 -14.56 22.76 -11.92
C LEU A 279 -15.16 21.58 -12.69
N ASN A 280 -15.20 21.61 -14.03
CA ASN A 280 -15.68 20.48 -14.81
C ASN A 280 -14.76 19.27 -14.64
N ASN A 281 -13.45 19.49 -14.77
CA ASN A 281 -12.45 18.44 -14.56
C ASN A 281 -12.42 17.97 -13.11
N ALA A 282 -12.54 18.89 -12.14
CA ALA A 282 -12.62 18.53 -10.73
C ALA A 282 -13.79 17.57 -10.45
N VAL A 283 -15.01 17.95 -10.86
CA VAL A 283 -16.21 17.13 -10.66
C VAL A 283 -16.09 15.76 -11.36
N LEU A 284 -15.56 15.73 -12.58
CA LEU A 284 -15.35 14.49 -13.32
C LEU A 284 -14.39 13.54 -12.58
N LEU A 285 -13.26 14.05 -12.12
CA LEU A 285 -12.25 13.25 -11.43
C LEU A 285 -12.73 12.79 -10.05
N PHE A 286 -13.43 13.63 -9.29
CA PHE A 286 -14.07 13.24 -8.03
C PHE A 286 -15.08 12.12 -8.25
N LYS A 287 -15.97 12.25 -9.24
CA LYS A 287 -16.93 11.19 -9.59
C LYS A 287 -16.22 9.87 -9.89
N GLN A 288 -15.22 9.90 -10.77
CA GLN A 288 -14.49 8.69 -11.15
C GLN A 288 -13.70 8.06 -10.00
N ALA A 289 -13.15 8.86 -9.08
CA ALA A 289 -12.48 8.34 -7.89
C ALA A 289 -13.48 7.76 -6.88
N ALA A 290 -14.64 8.40 -6.73
CA ALA A 290 -15.73 7.93 -5.89
C ALA A 290 -16.28 6.56 -6.36
N GLU A 291 -16.50 6.41 -7.67
CA GLU A 291 -16.87 5.15 -8.33
C GLU A 291 -15.82 4.05 -8.14
N GLN A 292 -14.55 4.43 -7.99
CA GLN A 292 -13.44 3.51 -7.70
C GLN A 292 -13.27 3.22 -6.20
N GLY A 293 -14.16 3.75 -5.35
CA GLY A 293 -14.21 3.45 -3.93
C GLY A 293 -13.29 4.31 -3.07
N ASP A 294 -12.81 5.46 -3.56
CA ASP A 294 -12.02 6.39 -2.74
C ASP A 294 -12.94 7.16 -1.78
N PRO A 295 -12.82 6.96 -0.45
CA PRO A 295 -13.77 7.54 0.49
C PRO A 295 -13.75 9.07 0.54
N VAL A 296 -12.57 9.68 0.31
CA VAL A 296 -12.42 11.14 0.25
C VAL A 296 -13.16 11.68 -0.97
N ALA A 297 -12.97 11.09 -2.15
CA ALA A 297 -13.71 11.48 -3.34
C ALA A 297 -15.22 11.23 -3.23
N GLN A 298 -15.64 10.17 -2.52
CA GLN A 298 -17.07 9.91 -2.27
C GLN A 298 -17.71 11.04 -1.44
N LEU A 299 -17.04 11.49 -0.38
CA LEU A 299 -17.50 12.63 0.42
C LEU A 299 -17.50 13.93 -0.38
N GLU A 300 -16.42 14.23 -1.12
CA GLU A 300 -16.33 15.45 -1.91
C GLU A 300 -17.35 15.48 -3.05
N TYR A 301 -17.57 14.34 -3.73
CA TYR A 301 -18.59 14.26 -4.78
C TYR A 301 -20.01 14.37 -4.21
N ALA A 302 -20.26 13.84 -3.01
CA ALA A 302 -21.52 14.06 -2.31
C ALA A 302 -21.75 15.53 -1.96
N ARG A 303 -20.72 16.24 -1.50
CA ARG A 303 -20.78 17.70 -1.24
C ARG A 303 -21.06 18.47 -2.53
N ILE A 304 -20.35 18.16 -3.62
CA ILE A 304 -20.57 18.74 -4.95
C ILE A 304 -22.03 18.59 -5.40
N LEU A 305 -22.62 17.41 -5.22
CA LEU A 305 -24.03 17.15 -5.56
C LEU A 305 -25.02 17.82 -4.61
N THR A 306 -24.62 18.14 -3.38
CA THR A 306 -25.47 18.87 -2.42
C THR A 306 -25.53 20.35 -2.78
N GLU A 307 -24.37 20.94 -3.11
CA GLU A 307 -24.27 22.36 -3.47
C GLU A 307 -24.80 22.63 -4.90
N GLY A 308 -24.43 21.78 -5.88
CA GLY A 308 -24.84 21.91 -7.28
C GLY A 308 -24.56 23.29 -7.89
N ARG A 309 -25.38 23.71 -8.86
CA ARG A 309 -25.30 25.06 -9.45
C ARG A 309 -25.74 26.13 -8.43
N PRO A 310 -25.13 27.33 -8.46
CA PRO A 310 -24.13 27.79 -9.43
C PRO A 310 -22.68 27.45 -9.07
N MET A 311 -22.44 26.86 -7.88
CA MET A 311 -21.10 26.61 -7.34
C MET A 311 -20.32 25.58 -8.17
N TYR A 312 -20.99 24.51 -8.60
CA TYR A 312 -20.44 23.46 -9.45
C TYR A 312 -21.21 23.33 -10.76
N PRO A 313 -20.57 22.87 -11.85
CA PRO A 313 -21.20 22.70 -13.16
C PRO A 313 -22.11 21.46 -13.24
N VAL A 314 -22.76 21.07 -12.14
CA VAL A 314 -23.70 19.96 -12.03
C VAL A 314 -24.93 20.41 -11.26
N ASP A 315 -26.09 19.87 -11.60
CA ASP A 315 -27.32 20.17 -10.88
C ASP A 315 -27.32 19.48 -9.51
N ALA A 316 -27.92 20.12 -8.51
CA ALA A 316 -28.00 19.55 -7.18
C ALA A 316 -28.82 18.25 -7.19
N ASN A 317 -28.32 17.20 -6.52
CA ASN A 317 -28.98 15.91 -6.40
C ASN A 317 -28.75 15.32 -5.00
N LEU A 318 -29.61 15.74 -4.05
CA LEU A 318 -29.54 15.31 -2.65
C LEU A 318 -29.71 13.79 -2.47
N ALA A 319 -30.48 13.14 -3.34
CA ALA A 319 -30.69 11.69 -3.26
C ALA A 319 -29.41 10.92 -3.62
N GLU A 320 -28.70 11.36 -4.66
CA GLU A 320 -27.42 10.78 -5.04
C GLU A 320 -26.30 11.15 -4.04
N ALA A 321 -26.28 12.39 -3.54
CA ALA A 321 -25.36 12.82 -2.49
C ALA A 321 -25.43 11.92 -1.25
N LYS A 322 -26.65 11.62 -0.77
CA LYS A 322 -26.87 10.70 0.36
C LYS A 322 -26.30 9.31 0.11
N ARG A 323 -26.43 8.78 -1.12
CA ARG A 323 -25.86 7.46 -1.47
C ARG A 323 -24.34 7.47 -1.40
N TRP A 324 -23.69 8.52 -1.89
CA TRP A 324 -22.24 8.65 -1.83
C TRP A 324 -21.72 8.88 -0.40
N HIS A 325 -22.43 9.64 0.42
CA HIS A 325 -22.15 9.73 1.85
C HIS A 325 -22.22 8.36 2.53
N MET A 326 -23.29 7.59 2.29
CA MET A 326 -23.43 6.23 2.85
C MET A 326 -22.35 5.27 2.35
N ALA A 327 -21.84 5.45 1.13
CA ALA A 327 -20.74 4.66 0.59
C ALA A 327 -19.41 4.97 1.31
N ALA A 328 -19.15 6.25 1.60
CA ALA A 328 -17.96 6.69 2.33
C ALA A 328 -17.91 6.20 3.78
N THR A 329 -19.07 5.99 4.41
CA THR A 329 -19.19 5.54 5.81
C THR A 329 -19.23 4.02 5.97
N GLN A 330 -19.11 3.24 4.90
CA GLN A 330 -19.05 1.78 5.03
C GLN A 330 -17.82 1.38 5.87
N PRO A 331 -17.90 0.32 6.70
CA PRO A 331 -16.76 -0.17 7.49
C PRO A 331 -15.51 -0.45 6.65
N SER A 332 -15.70 -0.81 5.37
CA SER A 332 -14.63 -0.96 4.40
C SER A 332 -13.87 0.34 4.09
N CYS A 333 -14.48 1.51 4.28
CA CYS A 333 -13.91 2.83 4.00
C CYS A 333 -13.31 3.50 5.25
N LEU A 334 -13.85 3.21 6.45
CA LEU A 334 -13.45 3.83 7.72
C LEU A 334 -12.01 3.53 8.16
N GLY A 335 -11.45 2.36 7.84
CA GLY A 335 -10.06 2.00 8.22
C GLY A 335 -8.96 2.71 7.42
N VAL A 336 -9.31 3.64 6.51
CA VAL A 336 -8.37 4.38 5.64
C VAL A 336 -8.41 5.89 5.92
N MET A 337 -9.34 6.35 6.79
CA MET A 337 -9.44 7.77 7.15
C MET A 337 -8.55 8.10 8.35
N PRO A 338 -7.78 9.20 8.33
CA PRO A 338 -7.20 9.78 9.54
C PRO A 338 -8.30 10.07 10.58
N ASP A 339 -8.03 9.84 11.87
CA ASP A 339 -9.00 10.01 12.97
C ASP A 339 -9.65 11.40 13.02
N GLU A 340 -8.99 12.43 12.48
CA GLU A 340 -9.52 13.80 12.35
C GLU A 340 -10.70 13.90 11.36
N LEU A 341 -10.75 13.07 10.31
CA LEU A 341 -11.84 13.04 9.32
C LEU A 341 -13.04 12.21 9.79
N VAL A 342 -12.82 11.18 10.61
CA VAL A 342 -13.90 10.39 11.22
C VAL A 342 -14.75 11.26 12.15
N ASN A 343 -14.11 12.16 12.91
CA ASN A 343 -14.80 13.13 13.77
C ASN A 343 -15.53 14.19 12.93
N LEU A 344 -14.92 14.69 11.86
CA LEU A 344 -15.55 15.65 10.94
C LEU A 344 -16.80 15.07 10.26
N VAL A 345 -16.74 13.80 9.81
CA VAL A 345 -17.88 13.08 9.21
C VAL A 345 -18.98 12.83 10.24
N SER A 346 -18.62 12.56 11.50
CA SER A 346 -19.57 12.37 12.59
C SER A 346 -20.29 13.67 12.99
N ASP A 347 -19.58 14.80 12.96
CA ASP A 347 -20.16 16.13 13.20
C ASP A 347 -21.06 16.56 12.04
N TRP A 348 -20.67 16.28 10.80
CA TRP A 348 -21.47 16.54 9.59
C TRP A 348 -22.73 15.69 9.51
N LEU A 349 -22.72 14.44 10.01
CA LEU A 349 -23.93 13.64 10.15
C LEU A 349 -24.94 14.27 11.13
N ARG A 350 -24.46 14.89 12.22
CA ARG A 350 -25.32 15.61 13.17
C ARG A 350 -25.82 16.96 12.67
N GLU A 351 -25.08 17.59 11.76
CA GLU A 351 -25.48 18.83 11.09
C GLU A 351 -26.43 18.57 9.92
N GLY A 352 -26.15 17.58 9.08
CA GLY A 352 -27.04 17.16 7.99
C GLY A 352 -28.40 16.64 8.46
N GLU A 353 -28.47 15.93 9.60
CA GLU A 353 -29.75 15.55 10.23
C GLU A 353 -30.51 16.77 10.79
N ARG A 354 -29.81 17.81 11.25
CA ARG A 354 -30.41 19.08 11.72
C ARG A 354 -30.87 19.96 10.57
N ASP A 355 -30.14 20.04 9.47
CA ASP A 355 -30.50 20.86 8.31
C ASP A 355 -31.66 20.24 7.52
N ILE A 356 -31.75 18.90 7.47
CA ILE A 356 -32.93 18.20 6.92
C ILE A 356 -34.16 18.38 7.82
N ALA A 357 -33.98 18.47 9.14
CA ALA A 357 -35.07 18.76 10.08
C ALA A 357 -35.53 20.23 10.01
N ASN A 358 -34.60 21.16 9.80
CA ASN A 358 -34.87 22.60 9.75
C ASN A 358 -35.35 23.08 8.37
N GLN A 359 -35.11 22.36 7.26
CA GLN A 359 -35.68 22.69 5.95
C GLN A 359 -37.20 22.41 5.83
N HIS A 360 -37.83 21.82 6.85
CA HIS A 360 -39.29 21.76 6.94
C HIS A 360 -39.93 23.01 7.57
N ASP A 361 -39.14 23.92 8.16
CA ASP A 361 -39.64 25.18 8.71
C ASP A 361 -38.69 26.32 8.36
N THR A 362 -39.20 27.30 7.59
CA THR A 362 -38.64 28.64 7.29
C THR A 362 -37.93 28.86 5.94
N GLU A 363 -38.55 29.72 5.15
CA GLU A 363 -37.95 30.47 4.04
C GLU A 363 -36.99 31.55 4.58
N VAL A 364 -36.02 31.91 3.73
CA VAL A 364 -35.35 33.24 3.60
C VAL A 364 -33.90 33.42 4.09
N HIS A 365 -33.09 33.88 3.11
CA HIS A 365 -31.87 34.70 3.10
C HIS A 365 -30.47 34.10 3.35
N ILE A 366 -29.73 34.07 2.24
CA ILE A 366 -28.28 33.86 2.10
C ILE A 366 -27.55 35.18 2.41
N SER A 367 -26.65 35.17 3.39
CA SER A 367 -25.50 36.09 3.46
C SER A 367 -24.26 35.31 3.94
N GLY A 368 -23.60 34.62 3.02
CA GLY A 368 -22.54 33.63 3.31
C GLY A 368 -21.11 34.08 2.98
N ASP A 369 -20.78 35.37 3.11
CA ASP A 369 -19.45 35.89 2.70
C ASP A 369 -18.50 36.25 3.85
N GLN A 370 -18.82 35.98 5.13
CA GLN A 370 -17.92 36.35 6.25
C GLN A 370 -17.39 35.22 7.13
N GLU A 371 -17.90 33.98 7.03
CA GLU A 371 -17.51 32.92 7.98
C GLU A 371 -16.41 31.97 7.45
N ALA A 372 -16.30 31.78 6.14
CA ALA A 372 -15.27 30.92 5.54
C ALA A 372 -13.84 31.47 5.72
N GLY A 373 -13.69 32.80 5.81
CA GLY A 373 -12.39 33.45 6.03
C GLY A 373 -11.92 33.46 7.50
N ALA A 374 -12.82 33.29 8.46
CA ALA A 374 -12.50 33.35 9.90
C ALA A 374 -11.97 32.00 10.43
N CYS A 375 -12.47 30.88 9.89
CA CYS A 375 -12.10 29.53 10.35
C CYS A 375 -10.64 29.17 10.02
N LEU A 376 -10.11 29.65 8.89
CA LEU A 376 -8.71 29.47 8.48
C LEU A 376 -7.70 30.27 9.33
N LYS A 377 -8.10 31.42 9.90
CA LYS A 377 -7.23 32.22 10.80
C LYS A 377 -7.12 31.61 12.20
N GLN A 378 -8.17 30.97 12.72
CA GLN A 378 -8.10 30.26 14.00
C GLN A 378 -7.26 28.97 13.92
N PHE A 379 -7.28 28.26 12.78
CA PHE A 379 -6.49 27.03 12.59
C PHE A 379 -4.97 27.28 12.60
N ASN A 380 -4.51 28.39 12.03
CA ASN A 380 -3.07 28.78 12.06
C ASN A 380 -2.60 29.27 13.44
N SER A 381 -3.50 29.80 14.29
CA SER A 381 -3.14 30.25 15.64
C SER A 381 -3.01 29.12 16.68
N SER A 382 -3.64 27.97 16.40
CA SER A 382 -3.64 26.78 17.26
C SER A 382 -2.31 26.01 17.21
N LYS A 383 -1.68 25.91 16.03
CA LYS A 383 -0.36 25.25 15.86
C LYS A 383 0.82 26.07 16.40
N ALA A 384 0.66 27.38 16.60
CA ALA A 384 1.69 28.22 17.20
C ALA A 384 1.74 28.17 18.75
N LYS A 385 0.78 27.50 19.41
CA LYS A 385 0.68 27.47 20.89
C LYS A 385 0.95 26.11 21.54
N LYS A 386 1.39 25.10 20.78
CA LYS A 386 1.88 23.82 21.33
C LYS A 386 3.34 23.59 20.93
N GLY A 387 4.18 24.55 21.28
CA GLY A 387 5.62 24.38 21.40
C GLY A 387 6.04 24.88 22.78
N ILE A 388 6.17 23.93 23.71
CA ILE A 388 7.18 23.76 24.78
C ILE A 388 7.02 22.31 25.26
#